data_AF-A0A3N0YEZ5-F1
#
_entry.id   AF-A0A3N0YEZ5-F1
#
_cell.length_a   1.000
_cell.length_b   1.000
_cell.length_c   1.000
_cell.angle_alpha   90.00
_cell.angle_beta   90.00
_cell.angle_gamma   90.00
#
_symmetry.space_group_name_H-M   'P 1'
#
loop_
_entity.id
_entity.type
_entity.pdbx_description
1 polymer ?
#
loop_
_entity_poly.entity_id
_entity_poly.type
_entity_poly.pdbx_seq_one_letter_code
_entity_poly.pdbx_strand_id
1 'polypeptide(L)'
;MCLTHFLLNPERGRDTLMAGEVYLLWLLPLLQTLASYGAELSSEACRELGFSSNLLCSSCDLLGQFSLNQLDLPCRQCCQEEAQLESRKYVRGSDPVLKLLDDNGNIAEELSILKWNTDSVEEFLSEKLDRI
;
A
#
# COMPACT_ATOMS: atom_id res chain seq x y z
N MET A 1 0.53 22.61 -42.97
CA MET A 1 1.26 22.14 -41.78
C MET A 1 2.51 23.00 -41.59
N CYS A 2 2.39 24.12 -40.86
CA CYS A 2 3.42 25.16 -40.73
C CYS A 2 3.71 25.49 -39.25
N LEU A 3 4.03 24.49 -38.43
CA LEU A 3 4.39 24.72 -37.02
C LEU A 3 5.76 24.18 -36.60
N THR A 4 6.48 23.47 -37.46
CA THR A 4 7.72 22.77 -37.05
C THR A 4 9.03 23.45 -37.46
N HIS A 5 9.01 24.64 -38.08
CA HIS A 5 10.26 25.25 -38.61
C HIS A 5 10.65 26.61 -38.01
N PHE A 6 9.96 27.10 -36.97
CA PHE A 6 10.27 28.40 -36.34
C PHE A 6 11.14 28.31 -35.07
N LEU A 7 11.59 27.11 -34.66
CA LEU A 7 12.33 26.91 -33.39
C LEU A 7 13.85 26.72 -33.55
N LEU A 8 14.47 27.12 -34.67
CA LEU A 8 15.90 26.88 -34.91
C LEU A 8 16.67 28.10 -35.47
N ASN A 9 16.30 29.34 -35.10
CA ASN A 9 17.20 30.47 -35.36
C ASN A 9 16.94 31.71 -34.48
N PRO A 10 17.71 31.93 -33.40
CA PRO A 10 17.71 33.20 -32.69
C PRO A 10 19.06 33.92 -32.86
N GLU A 11 19.27 34.59 -33.99
CA GLU A 11 20.36 35.56 -34.14
C GLU A 11 19.79 36.89 -34.66
N ARG A 12 19.64 37.89 -33.76
CA ARG A 12 20.07 39.30 -33.93
C ARG A 12 19.28 40.30 -33.06
N GLY A 13 19.84 40.61 -31.90
CA GLY A 13 20.05 42.00 -31.44
C GLY A 13 18.94 42.74 -30.69
N ARG A 14 19.28 43.13 -29.44
CA ARG A 14 18.62 44.02 -28.46
C ARG A 14 17.41 43.45 -27.73
N ASP A 15 17.63 43.08 -26.47
CA ASP A 15 16.89 43.56 -25.28
C ASP A 15 17.22 42.67 -24.05
N THR A 16 18.40 42.89 -23.45
CA THR A 16 18.92 42.13 -22.29
C THR A 16 18.31 42.57 -20.95
N LEU A 17 16.99 42.80 -20.89
CA LEU A 17 16.28 43.13 -19.64
C LEU A 17 15.03 42.28 -19.38
N MET A 18 14.59 41.47 -20.34
CA MET A 18 13.38 40.62 -20.21
C MET A 18 13.69 39.11 -20.26
N ALA A 19 14.89 38.68 -19.88
CA ALA A 19 15.21 37.26 -19.79
C ALA A 19 14.78 36.64 -18.44
N GLY A 20 14.81 37.42 -17.35
CA GLY A 20 14.51 36.94 -15.99
C GLY A 20 13.03 36.65 -15.75
N GLU A 21 12.13 37.51 -16.23
CA GLU A 21 10.68 37.32 -16.06
C GLU A 21 10.14 36.18 -16.93
N VAL A 22 10.68 36.02 -18.14
CA VAL A 22 10.35 34.87 -19.00
C VAL A 22 10.85 33.58 -18.35
N TYR A 23 12.07 33.53 -17.83
CA TYR A 23 12.55 32.32 -17.15
C TYR A 23 11.70 31.92 -15.95
N LEU A 24 11.24 32.89 -15.16
CA LEU A 24 10.37 32.67 -14.00
C LEU A 24 9.00 32.07 -14.40
N LEU A 25 8.43 32.55 -15.51
CA LEU A 25 7.15 32.07 -16.04
C LEU A 25 7.21 30.63 -16.58
N TRP A 26 8.38 30.16 -17.01
CA TRP A 26 8.59 28.78 -17.48
C TRP A 26 8.96 27.83 -16.33
N LEU A 27 9.58 28.33 -15.26
CA LEU A 27 9.91 27.54 -14.07
C LEU A 27 8.71 27.23 -13.19
N LEU A 28 7.71 28.11 -13.13
CA LEU A 28 6.48 27.91 -12.35
C LEU A 28 5.71 26.62 -12.73
N PRO A 29 5.37 26.38 -14.02
CA PRO A 29 4.71 25.13 -14.40
C PRO A 29 5.61 23.91 -14.21
N LEU A 30 6.93 24.05 -14.40
CA LEU A 30 7.89 22.98 -14.15
C LEU A 30 7.99 22.60 -12.66
N LEU A 31 7.85 23.58 -11.76
CA LEU A 31 7.83 23.35 -10.33
C LEU A 31 6.50 22.72 -9.88
N GLN A 32 5.38 23.12 -10.48
CA GLN A 32 4.06 22.52 -10.20
C GLN A 32 3.98 21.08 -10.68
N THR A 33 4.57 20.74 -11.83
CA THR A 33 4.68 19.34 -12.25
C THR A 33 5.59 18.59 -11.30
N LEU A 34 6.73 19.16 -10.88
CA LEU A 34 7.65 18.56 -9.90
C LEU A 34 6.99 18.24 -8.55
N ALA A 35 6.01 19.03 -8.13
CA ALA A 35 5.24 18.79 -6.92
C ALA A 35 4.25 17.61 -7.03
N SER A 36 3.81 17.21 -8.24
CA SER A 36 2.83 16.13 -8.44
C SER A 36 3.44 14.73 -8.55
N TYR A 37 4.77 14.59 -8.64
CA TYR A 37 5.41 13.27 -8.74
C TYR A 37 5.44 12.48 -7.42
N GLY A 38 4.97 13.07 -6.30
CA GLY A 38 4.81 12.43 -5.01
C GLY A 38 3.39 11.96 -4.71
N ALA A 39 2.60 11.63 -5.74
CA ALA A 39 1.24 11.16 -5.55
C ALA A 39 1.24 9.77 -4.90
N GLU A 40 0.76 9.68 -3.66
CA GLU A 40 0.29 8.45 -3.06
C GLU A 40 -0.76 7.84 -4.02
N LEU A 41 -0.52 6.64 -4.51
CA LEU A 41 -1.48 5.95 -5.38
C LEU A 41 -2.76 5.70 -4.55
N SER A 42 -3.88 6.28 -4.98
CA SER A 42 -5.18 6.04 -4.35
C SER A 42 -5.53 4.55 -4.45
N SER A 43 -6.22 4.04 -3.42
CA SER A 43 -6.72 2.66 -3.36
C SER A 43 -7.54 2.23 -4.60
N GLU A 44 -8.11 3.18 -5.35
CA GLU A 44 -8.82 2.92 -6.61
C GLU A 44 -7.88 2.58 -7.77
N ALA A 45 -6.72 3.24 -7.85
CA ALA A 45 -5.72 3.00 -8.88
C ALA A 45 -5.10 1.60 -8.71
N CYS A 46 -4.91 1.16 -7.47
CA CYS A 46 -4.47 -0.19 -7.16
C CYS A 46 -5.46 -1.26 -7.65
N ARG A 47 -6.77 -0.99 -7.56
CA ARG A 47 -7.82 -1.92 -8.05
C ARG A 47 -7.83 -2.00 -9.57
N GLU A 48 -7.62 -0.90 -10.28
CA GLU A 48 -7.47 -0.87 -11.74
C GLU A 48 -6.23 -1.64 -12.22
N LEU A 49 -5.16 -1.66 -11.42
CA LEU A 49 -3.96 -2.48 -11.65
C LEU A 49 -4.16 -3.96 -11.27
N GLY A 50 -5.32 -4.33 -10.72
CA GLY A 50 -5.65 -5.70 -10.32
C GLY A 50 -5.19 -6.09 -8.92
N PHE A 51 -4.73 -5.15 -8.09
CA PHE A 51 -4.35 -5.39 -6.70
C PHE A 51 -5.56 -5.25 -5.75
N SER A 52 -5.55 -6.05 -4.69
CA SER A 52 -6.51 -5.92 -3.58
C SER A 52 -6.17 -4.69 -2.73
N SER A 53 -7.18 -4.02 -2.17
CA SER A 53 -6.99 -2.89 -1.26
C SER A 53 -6.37 -3.25 0.09
N ASN A 54 -6.31 -4.55 0.42
CA ASN A 54 -5.72 -5.10 1.64
C ASN A 54 -4.48 -5.97 1.32
N LEU A 55 -3.76 -5.63 0.26
CA LEU A 55 -2.57 -6.37 -0.13
C LEU A 55 -1.47 -6.17 0.93
N LEU A 56 -0.85 -7.25 1.37
CA LEU A 56 0.22 -7.22 2.37
C LEU A 56 1.59 -7.21 1.67
N CYS A 57 2.56 -6.41 2.14
CA CYS A 57 3.83 -6.20 1.46
C CYS A 57 4.70 -7.47 1.30
N SER A 58 4.55 -8.46 2.19
CA SER A 58 5.12 -9.81 2.07
C SER A 58 4.64 -10.57 0.82
N SER A 59 3.46 -10.21 0.29
CA SER A 59 2.98 -10.75 -0.98
C SER A 59 3.86 -10.27 -2.13
N CYS A 60 4.41 -9.05 -2.06
CA CYS A 60 5.27 -8.47 -3.09
C CYS A 60 6.61 -9.21 -3.22
N ASP A 61 7.18 -9.68 -2.10
CA ASP A 61 8.44 -10.43 -2.09
C ASP A 61 8.34 -11.80 -2.80
N LEU A 62 7.13 -12.35 -2.89
CA LEU A 62 6.87 -13.63 -3.55
C LEU A 62 6.76 -13.51 -5.07
N LEU A 63 6.47 -12.32 -5.63
CA LEU A 63 6.29 -12.14 -7.10
C LEU A 63 7.57 -12.48 -7.89
N GLY A 64 8.75 -12.26 -7.30
CA GLY A 64 10.03 -12.61 -7.92
C GLY A 64 10.16 -14.10 -8.23
N GLN A 65 9.52 -14.97 -7.45
CA GLN A 65 9.55 -16.43 -7.66
C GLN A 65 8.75 -16.87 -8.89
N PHE A 66 7.73 -16.09 -9.26
CA PHE A 66 6.87 -16.35 -10.42
C PHE A 66 7.32 -15.60 -11.68
N SER A 67 8.52 -15.00 -11.66
CA SER A 67 9.03 -14.13 -12.74
C SER A 67 8.17 -12.89 -13.00
N LEU A 68 7.42 -12.41 -12.01
CA LEU A 68 6.54 -11.24 -12.11
C LEU A 68 7.24 -9.96 -11.60
N ASN A 69 8.52 -9.79 -11.89
CA ASN A 69 9.32 -8.66 -11.39
C ASN A 69 8.81 -7.28 -11.84
N GLN A 70 8.10 -7.22 -12.97
CA GLN A 70 7.49 -5.98 -13.48
C GLN A 70 6.36 -5.46 -12.58
N LEU A 71 5.78 -6.34 -11.74
CA LEU A 71 4.71 -6.02 -10.81
C LEU A 71 5.22 -5.70 -9.40
N ASP A 72 6.52 -5.89 -9.10
CA ASP A 72 7.06 -5.63 -7.75
C ASP A 72 6.93 -4.15 -7.36
N LEU A 73 7.39 -3.24 -8.23
CA LEU A 73 7.31 -1.81 -7.99
C LEU A 73 5.85 -1.31 -7.79
N PRO A 74 4.88 -1.63 -8.67
CA PRO A 74 3.50 -1.24 -8.43
C PRO A 74 2.83 -1.99 -7.26
N CYS A 75 3.24 -3.22 -6.96
CA CYS A 75 2.77 -3.96 -5.78
C CYS A 75 3.14 -3.23 -4.48
N ARG A 76 4.39 -2.77 -4.37
CA ARG A 76 4.88 -2.04 -3.19
C ARG A 76 4.24 -0.67 -3.01
N GLN A 77 3.77 -0.07 -4.09
CA GLN A 77 2.99 1.16 -4.04
C GLN A 77 1.54 0.95 -3.56
N CYS A 78 1.07 -0.30 -3.52
CA CYS A 78 -0.31 -0.67 -3.19
C CYS A 78 -0.45 -1.53 -1.92
N CYS A 79 0.66 -1.90 -1.28
CA CYS A 79 0.65 -2.80 -0.13
C CYS A 79 0.60 -2.06 1.21
N GLN A 80 0.08 -2.74 2.22
CA GLN A 80 0.11 -2.32 3.62
C GLN A 80 1.18 -3.09 4.38
N GLU A 81 1.92 -2.37 5.22
CA GLU A 81 2.93 -2.95 6.10
C GLU A 81 2.26 -3.86 7.13
N GLU A 82 2.77 -5.08 7.29
CA GLU A 82 2.25 -6.01 8.28
C GLU A 82 2.64 -5.56 9.69
N ALA A 83 1.66 -5.21 10.52
CA ALA A 83 1.85 -5.27 11.96
C ALA A 83 2.23 -6.72 12.31
N GLN A 84 3.36 -6.90 12.98
CA GLN A 84 3.92 -8.20 13.37
C GLN A 84 2.96 -8.96 14.30
N LEU A 85 1.89 -9.52 13.76
CA LEU A 85 1.18 -10.61 14.40
C LEU A 85 2.02 -11.84 14.07
N GLU A 86 2.80 -12.30 15.05
CA GLU A 86 3.62 -13.50 14.95
C GLU A 86 2.93 -14.54 14.08
N SER A 87 3.64 -15.05 13.06
CA SER A 87 3.15 -16.15 12.26
C SER A 87 2.79 -17.30 13.19
N ARG A 88 1.50 -17.50 13.48
CA ARG A 88 1.08 -18.67 14.25
C ARG A 88 1.59 -19.88 13.49
N LYS A 89 2.47 -20.64 14.13
CA LYS A 89 3.02 -21.86 13.57
C LYS A 89 1.88 -22.88 13.50
N TYR A 90 1.21 -22.94 12.35
CA TYR A 90 0.24 -23.98 12.07
C TYR A 90 1.00 -25.29 11.91
N VAL A 91 1.00 -26.09 12.97
CA VAL A 91 1.49 -27.46 12.89
C VAL A 91 0.43 -28.25 12.11
N ARG A 92 0.83 -28.82 10.97
CA ARG A 92 -0.09 -29.60 10.13
C ARG A 92 -0.65 -30.78 10.93
N GLY A 93 -1.97 -30.91 10.94
CA GLY A 93 -2.68 -31.95 11.71
C GLY A 93 -2.87 -31.62 13.19
N SER A 94 -2.56 -30.41 13.64
CA SER A 94 -2.91 -29.94 14.99
C SER A 94 -4.23 -29.21 14.97
N ASP A 95 -5.05 -29.50 15.98
CA ASP A 95 -6.36 -28.90 16.12
C ASP A 95 -6.24 -27.43 16.55
N PRO A 96 -6.99 -26.51 15.92
CA PRO A 96 -7.01 -25.11 16.34
C PRO A 96 -7.60 -24.98 17.75
N VAL A 97 -6.91 -24.22 18.59
CA VAL A 97 -7.29 -23.93 19.97
C VAL A 97 -7.36 -22.44 20.23
N LEU A 98 -8.36 -22.01 20.98
CA LEU A 98 -8.52 -20.66 21.50
C LEU A 98 -7.99 -20.63 22.94
N LYS A 99 -7.07 -19.72 23.24
CA LYS A 99 -6.52 -19.50 24.59
C LYS A 99 -7.00 -18.16 25.12
N LEU A 100 -7.71 -18.18 26.24
CA LEU A 100 -8.05 -16.97 26.98
C LEU A 100 -6.91 -16.66 27.96
N LEU A 101 -6.47 -15.41 27.96
CA LEU A 101 -5.44 -14.92 28.86
C LEU A 101 -6.10 -14.14 30.01
N ASP A 102 -5.54 -14.24 31.21
CA ASP A 102 -5.91 -13.37 32.34
C ASP A 102 -5.18 -12.01 32.26
N ASP A 103 -5.48 -11.11 33.21
CA ASP A 103 -4.86 -9.77 33.30
C ASP A 103 -3.33 -9.81 33.48
N ASN A 104 -2.79 -10.94 33.93
CA ASN A 104 -1.36 -11.16 34.12
C ASN A 104 -0.69 -11.77 32.87
N GLY A 105 -1.44 -12.01 31.81
CA GLY A 105 -0.98 -12.63 30.58
C GLY A 105 -0.78 -14.14 30.66
N ASN A 106 -1.32 -14.80 31.68
CA ASN A 106 -1.26 -16.27 31.80
C ASN A 106 -2.48 -16.91 31.15
N ILE A 107 -2.33 -18.16 30.68
CA ILE A 107 -3.42 -18.92 30.05
C ILE A 107 -4.43 -19.32 31.13
N ALA A 108 -5.60 -18.68 31.09
CA ALA A 108 -6.71 -18.97 31.99
C ALA A 108 -7.55 -20.16 31.50
N GLU A 109 -7.77 -20.26 30.18
CA GLU A 109 -8.62 -21.30 29.60
C GLU A 109 -8.18 -21.63 28.16
N GLU A 110 -8.21 -22.92 27.79
CA GLU A 110 -7.92 -23.41 26.43
C GLU A 110 -9.12 -24.20 25.89
N LEU A 111 -9.59 -23.86 24.70
CA LEU A 111 -10.79 -24.43 24.08
C LEU A 111 -10.51 -24.89 22.65
N SER A 112 -11.04 -26.05 22.27
CA SER A 112 -10.98 -26.52 20.88
C SER A 112 -12.07 -25.89 20.04
N ILE A 113 -11.69 -25.22 18.94
CA ILE A 113 -12.62 -24.49 18.06
C ILE A 113 -12.91 -25.21 16.74
N LEU A 114 -12.52 -26.49 16.62
CA LEU A 114 -12.66 -27.29 15.40
C LEU A 114 -14.04 -27.27 14.75
N LYS A 115 -15.10 -27.14 15.56
CA LYS A 115 -16.51 -27.25 15.14
C LYS A 115 -17.25 -25.92 15.19
N TRP A 116 -16.58 -24.83 15.53
CA TRP A 116 -17.26 -23.56 15.73
C TRP A 116 -17.50 -22.91 14.37
N ASN A 117 -18.71 -22.41 14.16
CA ASN A 117 -19.03 -21.52 13.05
C ASN A 117 -18.98 -20.06 13.54
N THR A 118 -19.17 -19.10 12.65
CA THR A 118 -19.11 -17.67 12.97
C THR A 118 -20.06 -17.30 14.11
N ASP A 119 -21.29 -17.84 14.09
CA ASP A 119 -22.32 -17.53 15.08
C ASP A 119 -21.95 -18.07 16.48
N SER A 120 -21.37 -19.27 16.56
CA SER A 120 -20.91 -19.86 17.82
C SER A 120 -19.70 -19.13 18.41
N VAL A 121 -18.82 -18.60 17.56
CA VAL A 121 -17.69 -17.78 18.01
C VAL A 121 -18.18 -16.46 18.60
N GLU A 122 -19.12 -15.79 17.95
CA GLU A 122 -19.66 -14.51 18.41
C GLU A 122 -20.43 -14.64 19.73
N GLU A 123 -21.28 -15.66 19.86
CA GLU A 123 -22.01 -15.95 21.11
C GLU A 123 -21.05 -16.25 22.26
N PHE A 124 -20.04 -17.09 22.03
CA PHE A 124 -19.06 -17.42 23.07
C PHE A 124 -18.24 -16.19 23.51
N LEU A 125 -17.78 -15.39 22.54
CA LEU A 125 -16.98 -14.20 22.83
C LEU A 125 -17.80 -13.14 23.55
N SER A 126 -19.05 -12.91 23.14
CA SER A 126 -19.94 -11.98 23.84
C SER A 126 -20.24 -12.44 25.27
N GLU A 127 -20.49 -13.73 25.50
CA GLU A 127 -20.72 -14.25 26.86
C GLU A 127 -19.51 -14.06 27.80
N LYS A 128 -18.29 -14.24 27.28
CA LYS A 128 -17.05 -14.22 28.08
C LYS A 128 -16.45 -12.82 28.23
N LEU A 129 -16.59 -11.94 27.23
CA LEU A 129 -16.06 -10.58 27.26
C LEU A 129 -17.01 -9.57 27.91
N ASP A 130 -18.33 -9.75 27.83
CA ASP A 130 -19.32 -8.86 28.48
C ASP A 130 -19.29 -8.98 30.02
N ARG A 131 -18.60 -10.02 30.54
CA ARG A 131 -18.48 -10.30 31.97
C ARG A 131 -17.21 -9.73 32.63
N ILE A 132 -16.45 -8.91 31.90
CA ILE A 132 -15.23 -8.22 32.34
C ILE A 132 -15.51 -6.72 32.36
#